data_AF-B4PM35-F1
#
_entry.id   AF-B4PM35-F1
#
_cell.length_a   1.000
_cell.length_b   1.000
_cell.length_c   1.000
_cell.angle_alpha   90.00
_cell.angle_beta   90.00
_cell.angle_gamma   90.00
#
_symmetry.space_group_name_H-M   'P 1'
#
loop_
_entity.id
_entity.type
_entity.pdbx_description
1 polymer ?
#
loop_
_entity_poly.entity_id
_entity_poly.type
_entity_poly.pdbx_seq_one_letter_code
_entity_poly.pdbx_strand_id
1 'polypeptide(L)'
;MTDRERSIHEMLKDAPSLNDSCGAVHTGTEGGSLVLGSASSHSIAGGGGGGGGGCGVGGPFGAPNSLPLRNHSAPTTPMSPSSPPSGNGILSPTESGSSSIIRTSASKIDSLKNWSISTYKCTRQIMLEKLGKSQRTVDSELEAQIEQLRETQRKYLSILRLTRAFSSHFQHVVVTQHALADSFADLAQKNPELQKEFTCNSETQRNLTKNGELLLNALNFFISSVNTLCNKTIDDTLLTIRQYETARIEFDAYRMDLENTKPELTPSAAALEETQRSYAQHKEQYEKLRSDVAVKMQFLDENRIKVMHKQLILLHNAIAAYFSGNAMALESTLKQFNIKLKSPNAVTGSWLEQ
;
A
#
# COMPACT_ATOMS: atom_id res chain seq x y z
N MET A 1 22.44 28.27 31.27
CA MET A 1 23.05 26.92 31.17
C MET A 1 23.12 26.56 29.70
N THR A 2 24.20 25.92 29.26
CA THR A 2 24.45 25.63 27.84
C THR A 2 24.25 24.15 27.55
N ASP A 3 23.14 23.79 26.91
CA ASP A 3 23.05 22.49 26.26
C ASP A 3 24.00 22.45 25.06
N ARG A 4 24.74 21.35 24.95
CA ARG A 4 25.84 21.19 23.99
C ARG A 4 25.34 20.38 22.80
N GLU A 5 25.25 21.01 21.64
CA GLU A 5 25.01 20.31 20.37
C GLU A 5 26.08 19.22 20.20
N ARG A 6 25.64 17.95 20.09
CA ARG A 6 26.55 16.86 19.76
C ARG A 6 26.84 16.89 18.26
N SER A 7 28.10 16.72 17.90
CA SER A 7 28.48 16.64 16.50
C SER A 7 27.87 15.40 15.85
N ILE A 8 27.43 15.52 14.59
CA ILE A 8 26.92 14.39 13.78
C ILE A 8 27.93 13.23 13.74
N HIS A 9 29.23 13.54 13.81
CA HIS A 9 30.29 12.53 13.86
C HIS A 9 30.31 11.71 15.16
N GLU A 10 29.80 12.26 16.26
CA GLU A 10 29.73 11.59 17.57
C GLU A 10 28.59 10.56 17.59
N MET A 11 27.42 10.92 17.04
CA MET A 11 26.27 10.02 16.90
C MET A 11 26.54 8.77 16.02
N LEU A 12 27.56 8.84 15.15
CA LEU A 12 27.99 7.74 14.29
C LEU A 12 28.83 6.67 15.02
N LYS A 13 29.25 6.91 16.27
CA LYS A 13 30.02 5.92 17.07
C LYS A 13 29.14 4.89 17.79
N ASP A 14 27.88 5.22 18.06
CA ASP A 14 26.96 4.37 18.84
C ASP A 14 26.20 3.35 17.96
N ALA A 15 26.57 3.21 16.68
CA ALA A 15 25.99 2.24 15.77
C ALA A 15 26.55 0.82 16.02
N PRO A 16 25.73 -0.20 16.32
CA PRO A 16 26.22 -1.55 16.59
C PRO A 16 26.82 -2.22 15.35
N SER A 17 27.96 -2.90 15.54
CA SER A 17 28.67 -3.62 14.47
C SER A 17 27.84 -4.76 13.89
N LEU A 18 27.57 -4.72 12.59
CA LEU A 18 26.95 -5.81 11.83
C LEU A 18 27.99 -6.80 11.31
N ASN A 19 28.74 -7.44 12.21
CA ASN A 19 29.53 -8.62 11.87
C ASN A 19 29.78 -9.51 13.08
N ASP A 20 28.85 -10.43 13.37
CA ASP A 20 29.16 -11.70 14.06
C ASP A 20 28.04 -12.73 13.90
N SER A 21 28.33 -13.99 14.23
CA SER A 21 27.41 -15.15 14.24
C SER A 21 26.91 -15.69 12.89
N CYS A 22 27.75 -16.51 12.24
CA CYS A 22 27.29 -17.61 11.38
C CYS A 22 27.69 -18.95 12.03
N GLY A 23 26.74 -19.89 12.16
CA GLY A 23 26.91 -21.16 12.87
C GLY A 23 25.72 -21.43 13.81
N ALA A 24 24.69 -22.20 13.48
CA ALA A 24 24.60 -23.61 13.07
C ALA A 24 24.26 -24.56 14.24
N VAL A 25 23.03 -25.10 14.22
CA VAL A 25 22.64 -26.35 14.92
C VAL A 25 21.73 -27.13 13.97
N HIS A 26 21.88 -28.45 13.89
CA HIS A 26 21.31 -29.28 12.82
C HIS A 26 20.65 -30.56 13.38
N THR A 27 19.34 -30.72 13.16
CA THR A 27 18.52 -31.95 13.32
C THR A 27 17.30 -31.75 12.40
N GLY A 28 16.99 -32.53 11.35
CA GLY A 28 16.86 -33.99 11.28
C GLY A 28 15.40 -34.39 11.58
N THR A 29 14.70 -35.32 10.91
CA THR A 29 14.96 -36.24 9.78
C THR A 29 13.57 -36.80 9.34
N GLU A 30 13.19 -37.14 8.10
CA GLU A 30 13.84 -37.17 6.76
C GLU A 30 13.04 -36.23 5.78
N GLY A 31 12.72 -36.45 4.49
CA GLY A 31 13.01 -37.53 3.53
C GLY A 31 12.24 -37.49 2.19
N GLY A 32 12.47 -38.51 1.34
CA GLY A 32 11.68 -38.80 0.13
C GLY A 32 12.31 -38.42 -1.23
N SER A 33 13.04 -39.35 -1.86
CA SER A 33 13.70 -39.16 -3.17
C SER A 33 12.95 -39.83 -4.34
N LEU A 34 12.81 -39.12 -5.47
CA LEU A 34 12.62 -39.72 -6.79
C LEU A 34 13.43 -38.95 -7.84
N VAL A 35 14.12 -39.70 -8.72
CA VAL A 35 15.06 -39.19 -9.73
C VAL A 35 14.56 -39.52 -11.13
N LEU A 36 14.46 -38.51 -12.01
CA LEU A 36 14.40 -38.59 -13.48
C LEU A 36 14.33 -37.14 -14.03
N GLY A 37 14.99 -36.75 -15.11
CA GLY A 37 15.99 -37.42 -15.96
C GLY A 37 16.44 -36.43 -17.05
N SER A 38 17.72 -36.44 -17.44
CA SER A 38 18.28 -35.45 -18.39
C SER A 38 18.36 -35.98 -19.82
N ALA A 39 17.90 -35.20 -20.81
CA ALA A 39 18.26 -35.36 -22.21
C ALA A 39 18.00 -34.08 -23.04
N SER A 40 18.95 -33.76 -23.93
CA SER A 40 18.78 -32.88 -25.10
C SER A 40 17.99 -33.64 -26.22
N SER A 41 17.74 -33.18 -27.45
CA SER A 41 18.41 -32.19 -28.32
C SER A 41 17.58 -31.94 -29.59
N HIS A 42 17.84 -30.83 -30.32
CA HIS A 42 17.67 -30.65 -31.79
C HIS A 42 16.26 -30.85 -32.44
N SER A 43 15.96 -30.43 -33.67
CA SER A 43 16.26 -29.22 -34.49
C SER A 43 15.42 -29.28 -35.81
N ILE A 44 15.57 -28.28 -36.70
CA ILE A 44 15.26 -28.30 -38.16
C ILE A 44 13.80 -27.97 -38.60
N ALA A 45 13.58 -26.67 -38.81
CA ALA A 45 13.26 -25.99 -40.09
C ALA A 45 11.99 -26.29 -40.94
N GLY A 46 11.59 -25.25 -41.70
CA GLY A 46 10.56 -25.25 -42.74
C GLY A 46 9.43 -24.23 -42.47
N GLY A 47 9.08 -23.29 -43.36
CA GLY A 47 9.74 -22.87 -44.61
C GLY A 47 8.81 -22.07 -45.55
N GLY A 48 9.07 -20.77 -45.73
CA GLY A 48 8.36 -19.89 -46.69
C GLY A 48 6.99 -19.37 -46.22
N GLY A 49 6.47 -18.24 -46.75
CA GLY A 49 7.13 -17.27 -47.64
C GLY A 49 6.17 -16.26 -48.29
N GLY A 50 6.49 -14.96 -48.21
CA GLY A 50 5.79 -13.86 -48.89
C GLY A 50 4.43 -13.45 -48.29
N GLY A 51 3.99 -12.19 -48.38
CA GLY A 51 4.67 -10.98 -48.86
C GLY A 51 3.68 -9.87 -49.26
N GLY A 52 4.10 -8.60 -49.20
CA GLY A 52 3.42 -7.49 -49.89
C GLY A 52 3.04 -6.25 -49.05
N GLY A 53 3.77 -5.15 -49.29
CA GLY A 53 3.23 -3.79 -49.44
C GLY A 53 2.56 -3.07 -48.26
N GLY A 54 3.12 -1.91 -47.87
CA GLY A 54 2.44 -0.96 -46.98
C GLY A 54 3.35 0.13 -46.44
N CYS A 55 3.56 1.21 -47.19
CA CYS A 55 4.30 2.39 -46.71
C CYS A 55 3.38 3.32 -45.90
N GLY A 56 3.87 3.82 -44.76
CA GLY A 56 3.15 4.77 -43.90
C GLY A 56 4.11 5.45 -42.93
N VAL A 57 4.16 6.78 -42.97
CA VAL A 57 5.02 7.60 -42.10
C VAL A 57 4.18 8.20 -40.98
N GLY A 58 4.54 7.93 -39.72
CA GLY A 58 3.88 8.48 -38.54
C GLY A 58 4.73 8.27 -37.28
N GLY A 59 4.95 9.33 -36.50
CA GLY A 59 5.87 9.33 -35.36
C GLY A 59 5.25 8.83 -34.03
N PRO A 60 6.08 8.36 -33.07
CA PRO A 60 5.60 7.77 -31.83
C PRO A 60 5.34 8.81 -30.73
N PHE A 61 4.17 9.45 -30.75
CA PHE A 61 3.67 10.28 -29.62
C PHE A 61 2.29 9.80 -29.14
N GLY A 62 2.22 8.56 -28.67
CA GLY A 62 1.08 8.04 -27.93
C GLY A 62 1.10 8.50 -26.48
N ALA A 63 0.31 9.52 -26.13
CA ALA A 63 0.16 9.94 -24.74
C ALA A 63 -0.59 8.86 -23.92
N PRO A 64 -0.10 8.45 -22.73
CA PRO A 64 -0.83 7.53 -21.87
C PRO A 64 -2.06 8.21 -21.29
N ASN A 65 -3.24 7.63 -21.52
CA ASN A 65 -4.54 8.21 -21.13
C ASN A 65 -4.64 8.50 -19.62
N SER A 66 -5.30 9.61 -19.29
CA SER A 66 -5.64 10.00 -17.93
C SER A 66 -6.53 8.96 -17.25
N LEU A 67 -6.05 8.36 -16.16
CA LEU A 67 -6.88 7.54 -15.27
C LEU A 67 -7.91 8.44 -14.56
N PRO A 68 -9.21 8.08 -14.54
CA PRO A 68 -10.23 8.87 -13.87
C PRO A 68 -10.06 8.82 -12.35
N LEU A 69 -10.04 9.98 -11.68
CA LEU A 69 -10.21 10.02 -10.23
C LEU A 69 -11.63 9.53 -9.88
N ARG A 70 -11.72 8.42 -9.16
CA ARG A 70 -13.00 7.88 -8.68
C ARG A 70 -13.57 8.79 -7.60
N ASN A 71 -14.52 9.65 -7.97
CA ASN A 71 -15.18 10.56 -7.04
C ASN A 71 -15.86 9.78 -5.88
N HIS A 72 -15.58 10.15 -4.64
CA HIS A 72 -16.03 9.44 -3.44
C HIS A 72 -17.40 9.94 -2.93
N SER A 73 -18.39 9.98 -3.83
CA SER A 73 -19.76 10.48 -3.55
C SER A 73 -20.85 9.53 -4.06
N ALA A 74 -20.82 8.27 -3.60
CA ALA A 74 -21.87 7.28 -3.85
C ALA A 74 -22.50 6.83 -2.50
N PRO A 75 -23.79 6.48 -2.45
CA PRO A 75 -24.42 6.02 -1.22
C PRO A 75 -23.81 4.72 -0.72
N THR A 76 -23.45 4.65 0.56
CA THR A 76 -23.01 3.42 1.22
C THR A 76 -24.20 2.46 1.38
N THR A 77 -24.39 1.56 0.41
CA THR A 77 -25.23 0.38 0.59
C THR A 77 -24.59 -0.52 1.65
N PRO A 78 -25.33 -1.05 2.64
CA PRO A 78 -24.78 -2.03 3.57
C PRO A 78 -24.29 -3.27 2.79
N MET A 79 -23.20 -3.87 3.28
CA MET A 79 -22.49 -4.92 2.52
C MET A 79 -23.30 -6.22 2.42
N SER A 80 -23.21 -6.88 1.26
CA SER A 80 -23.69 -8.25 1.08
C SER A 80 -22.99 -9.21 2.06
N PRO A 81 -23.68 -10.23 2.59
CA PRO A 81 -23.12 -11.14 3.57
C PRO A 81 -21.97 -11.98 2.98
N SER A 82 -20.88 -12.12 3.76
CA SER A 82 -19.84 -13.12 3.51
C SER A 82 -20.36 -14.52 3.83
N SER A 83 -20.34 -15.42 2.85
CA SER A 83 -20.76 -16.81 3.02
C SER A 83 -19.98 -17.53 4.15
N PRO A 84 -20.63 -18.40 4.95
CA PRO A 84 -19.92 -19.25 5.90
C PRO A 84 -19.02 -20.27 5.17
N PRO A 85 -17.93 -20.73 5.80
CA PRO A 85 -17.03 -21.71 5.19
C PRO A 85 -17.71 -23.09 5.07
N SER A 86 -17.79 -23.60 3.85
CA SER A 86 -18.32 -24.95 3.57
C SER A 86 -17.33 -26.03 4.02
N GLY A 87 -17.54 -26.59 5.21
CA GLY A 87 -16.81 -27.79 5.67
C GLY A 87 -17.27 -29.03 4.88
N ASN A 88 -16.34 -29.71 4.22
CA ASN A 88 -16.61 -30.99 3.56
C ASN A 88 -16.86 -32.09 4.59
N GLY A 89 -18.07 -32.67 4.58
CA GLY A 89 -18.43 -33.85 5.35
C GLY A 89 -19.08 -34.90 4.45
N ILE A 90 -18.33 -35.95 4.09
CA ILE A 90 -18.89 -37.16 3.49
C ILE A 90 -19.49 -38.00 4.60
N LEU A 91 -20.72 -38.52 4.41
CA LEU A 91 -21.07 -39.93 4.67
C LEU A 91 -22.50 -40.28 4.19
N SER A 92 -22.66 -41.56 3.85
CA SER A 92 -23.74 -42.37 3.26
C SER A 92 -25.23 -42.01 3.47
N PRO A 93 -26.14 -42.48 2.57
CA PRO A 93 -27.57 -42.23 2.66
C PRO A 93 -28.33 -43.21 3.58
N THR A 94 -29.32 -42.68 4.32
CA THR A 94 -30.43 -43.43 4.94
C THR A 94 -31.73 -42.61 4.86
N GLU A 95 -32.89 -43.28 4.92
CA GLU A 95 -34.17 -42.72 4.50
C GLU A 95 -34.81 -41.76 5.54
N SER A 96 -34.79 -40.45 5.27
CA SER A 96 -35.71 -39.43 5.82
C SER A 96 -35.57 -38.06 5.11
N GLY A 97 -35.49 -38.06 3.77
CA GLY A 97 -34.95 -36.95 2.98
C GLY A 97 -35.70 -35.61 3.04
N SER A 98 -37.03 -35.60 3.21
CA SER A 98 -37.83 -34.38 3.09
C SER A 98 -37.57 -33.36 4.23
N SER A 99 -37.42 -33.86 5.46
CA SER A 99 -37.53 -33.04 6.67
C SER A 99 -36.25 -32.26 7.04
N SER A 100 -35.12 -32.54 6.39
CA SER A 100 -33.85 -31.81 6.55
C SER A 100 -33.69 -30.72 5.50
N ILE A 101 -34.02 -31.04 4.23
CA ILE A 101 -33.96 -30.12 3.09
C ILE A 101 -34.93 -28.94 3.31
N ILE A 102 -36.17 -29.23 3.74
CA ILE A 102 -37.19 -28.19 4.00
C ILE A 102 -36.81 -27.27 5.17
N ARG A 103 -36.20 -27.80 6.24
CA ARG A 103 -35.68 -26.96 7.34
C ARG A 103 -34.51 -26.08 6.90
N THR A 104 -33.65 -26.60 6.01
CA THR A 104 -32.52 -25.86 5.45
C THR A 104 -32.96 -24.75 4.49
N SER A 105 -34.02 -24.96 3.69
CA SER A 105 -34.56 -23.90 2.83
C SER A 105 -35.34 -22.85 3.62
N ALA A 106 -36.14 -23.26 4.62
CA ALA A 106 -36.82 -22.33 5.53
C ALA A 106 -35.81 -21.40 6.25
N SER A 107 -34.78 -21.97 6.88
CA SER A 107 -33.72 -21.19 7.56
C SER A 107 -33.03 -20.17 6.65
N LYS A 108 -32.81 -20.50 5.36
CA LYS A 108 -32.26 -19.56 4.36
C LYS A 108 -33.26 -18.45 4.00
N ILE A 109 -34.53 -18.78 3.86
CA ILE A 109 -35.60 -17.80 3.61
C ILE A 109 -35.74 -16.84 4.79
N ASP A 110 -35.70 -17.33 6.02
CA ASP A 110 -35.83 -16.49 7.22
C ASP A 110 -34.57 -15.65 7.46
N SER A 111 -33.39 -16.15 7.11
CA SER A 111 -32.15 -15.36 7.07
C SER A 111 -32.25 -14.21 6.05
N LEU A 112 -32.86 -14.43 4.88
CA LEU A 112 -33.08 -13.41 3.86
C LEU A 112 -34.14 -12.37 4.29
N LYS A 113 -35.21 -12.80 4.98
CA LYS A 113 -36.18 -11.88 5.61
C LYS A 113 -35.49 -10.99 6.65
N ASN A 114 -34.74 -11.58 7.58
CA ASN A 114 -34.07 -10.83 8.64
C ASN A 114 -33.05 -9.85 8.06
N TRP A 115 -32.23 -10.27 7.09
CA TRP A 115 -31.30 -9.39 6.38
C TRP A 115 -32.00 -8.23 5.66
N SER A 116 -33.11 -8.47 4.96
CA SER A 116 -33.84 -7.40 4.25
C SER A 116 -34.53 -6.42 5.21
N ILE A 117 -35.06 -6.92 6.34
CA ILE A 117 -35.61 -6.09 7.43
C ILE A 117 -34.52 -5.22 8.06
N SER A 118 -33.39 -5.79 8.47
CA SER A 118 -32.26 -5.02 9.04
C SER A 118 -31.68 -4.02 8.03
N THR A 119 -31.58 -4.39 6.75
CA THR A 119 -31.17 -3.50 5.66
C THR A 119 -32.13 -2.31 5.50
N TYR A 120 -33.44 -2.55 5.55
CA TYR A 120 -34.45 -1.50 5.52
C TYR A 120 -34.35 -0.58 6.75
N LYS A 121 -34.25 -1.15 7.97
CA LYS A 121 -34.07 -0.39 9.23
C LYS A 121 -32.85 0.54 9.16
N CYS A 122 -31.70 0.01 8.75
CA CYS A 122 -30.46 0.79 8.61
C CYS A 122 -30.58 1.88 7.53
N THR A 123 -31.18 1.56 6.38
CA THR A 123 -31.41 2.53 5.30
C THR A 123 -32.31 3.67 5.77
N ARG A 124 -33.39 3.35 6.49
CA ARG A 124 -34.30 4.32 7.11
C ARG A 124 -33.57 5.19 8.14
N GLN A 125 -32.75 4.60 9.01
CA GLN A 125 -31.95 5.34 9.99
C GLN A 125 -30.98 6.32 9.31
N ILE A 126 -30.21 5.87 8.31
CA ILE A 126 -29.30 6.74 7.53
C ILE A 126 -30.04 7.92 6.90
N MET A 127 -31.26 7.69 6.36
CA MET A 127 -32.08 8.77 5.80
C MET A 127 -32.60 9.73 6.86
N LEU A 128 -33.00 9.24 8.04
CA LEU A 128 -33.49 10.09 9.13
C LEU A 128 -32.36 10.90 9.78
N GLU A 129 -31.17 10.35 9.97
CA GLU A 129 -29.97 11.10 10.40
C GLU A 129 -29.67 12.26 9.45
N LYS A 130 -29.62 11.99 8.14
CA LYS A 130 -29.36 13.01 7.09
C LYS A 130 -30.42 14.10 7.01
N LEU A 131 -31.62 13.85 7.52
CA LEU A 131 -32.72 14.83 7.59
C LEU A 131 -32.82 15.53 8.96
N GLY A 132 -31.95 15.21 9.93
CA GLY A 132 -32.06 15.70 11.31
C GLY A 132 -33.27 15.15 12.08
N LYS A 133 -33.82 14.01 11.63
CA LYS A 133 -35.06 13.38 12.14
C LYS A 133 -34.85 12.12 12.97
N SER A 134 -33.60 11.71 13.19
CA SER A 134 -33.22 10.68 14.15
C SER A 134 -31.93 11.10 14.86
N GLN A 135 -31.78 10.71 16.12
CA GLN A 135 -30.57 10.95 16.89
C GLN A 135 -29.48 9.99 16.44
N ARG A 136 -28.37 10.53 15.94
CA ARG A 136 -27.13 9.80 15.66
C ARG A 136 -26.33 9.57 16.95
N THR A 137 -25.83 8.36 17.17
CA THR A 137 -24.76 8.10 18.15
C THR A 137 -23.43 8.66 17.62
N VAL A 138 -22.70 9.42 18.45
CA VAL A 138 -21.48 10.12 18.06
C VAL A 138 -20.36 9.80 19.04
N ASP A 139 -19.16 9.53 18.51
CA ASP A 139 -17.92 9.48 19.29
C ASP A 139 -16.93 10.47 18.68
N SER A 140 -16.94 11.70 19.18
CA SER A 140 -16.17 12.82 18.60
C SER A 140 -14.66 12.59 18.65
N GLU A 141 -14.14 11.84 19.64
CA GLU A 141 -12.72 11.53 19.73
C GLU A 141 -12.34 10.46 18.72
N LEU A 142 -13.09 9.35 18.68
CA LEU A 142 -12.82 8.26 17.75
C LEU A 142 -13.02 8.68 16.29
N GLU A 143 -14.03 9.51 16.00
CA GLU A 143 -14.25 10.08 14.66
C GLU A 143 -13.09 10.99 14.21
N ALA A 144 -12.51 11.78 15.13
CA ALA A 144 -11.32 12.58 14.82
C ALA A 144 -10.07 11.71 14.57
N GLN A 145 -9.84 10.67 15.39
CA GLN A 145 -8.75 9.71 15.19
C GLN A 145 -8.89 8.97 13.85
N ILE A 146 -10.12 8.54 13.49
CA ILE A 146 -10.42 7.86 12.22
C ILE A 146 -10.12 8.75 11.02
N GLU A 147 -10.50 10.04 11.04
CA GLU A 147 -10.19 10.93 9.92
C GLU A 147 -8.70 11.28 9.85
N GLN A 148 -8.01 11.41 10.99
CA GLN A 148 -6.55 11.53 11.01
C GLN A 148 -5.85 10.31 10.37
N LEU A 149 -6.39 9.10 10.56
CA LEU A 149 -5.89 7.91 9.86
C LEU A 149 -6.15 7.99 8.35
N ARG A 150 -7.37 8.35 7.91
CA ARG A 150 -7.73 8.48 6.49
C ARG A 150 -6.87 9.53 5.77
N GLU A 151 -6.62 10.65 6.43
CA GLU A 151 -5.69 11.70 5.99
C GLU A 151 -4.25 11.17 5.87
N THR A 152 -3.78 10.41 6.86
CA THR A 152 -2.45 9.81 6.87
C THR A 152 -2.28 8.78 5.75
N GLN A 153 -3.29 7.93 5.50
CA GLN A 153 -3.29 6.97 4.38
C GLN A 153 -3.21 7.72 3.03
N ARG A 154 -4.02 8.78 2.83
CA ARG A 154 -3.99 9.60 1.60
C ARG A 154 -2.62 10.25 1.38
N LYS A 155 -1.99 10.77 2.44
CA LYS A 155 -0.61 11.31 2.39
C LYS A 155 0.42 10.24 1.99
N TYR A 156 0.39 9.06 2.61
CA TYR A 156 1.35 7.99 2.29
C TYR A 156 1.12 7.39 0.88
N LEU A 157 -0.13 7.28 0.42
CA LEU A 157 -0.45 6.90 -0.95
C LEU A 157 0.06 7.92 -1.98
N SER A 158 0.04 9.22 -1.65
CA SER A 158 0.65 10.26 -2.49
C SER A 158 2.17 10.12 -2.58
N ILE A 159 2.85 9.88 -1.45
CA ILE A 159 4.29 9.57 -1.40
C ILE A 159 4.59 8.34 -2.25
N LEU A 160 3.86 7.24 -2.04
CA LEU A 160 4.01 5.98 -2.78
C LEU A 160 3.85 6.16 -4.30
N ARG A 161 2.89 6.98 -4.74
CA ARG A 161 2.71 7.35 -6.16
C ARG A 161 3.91 8.13 -6.70
N LEU A 162 4.42 9.11 -5.93
CA LEU A 162 5.57 9.92 -6.33
C LEU A 162 6.86 9.09 -6.40
N THR A 163 7.13 8.22 -5.42
CA THR A 163 8.32 7.34 -5.45
C THR A 163 8.25 6.31 -6.58
N ARG A 164 7.06 5.82 -6.94
CA ARG A 164 6.87 4.96 -8.14
C ARG A 164 7.22 5.70 -9.44
N ALA A 165 6.72 6.92 -9.61
CA ALA A 165 7.07 7.75 -10.77
C ALA A 165 8.57 8.06 -10.81
N PHE A 166 9.17 8.40 -9.66
CA PHE A 166 10.62 8.63 -9.55
C PHE A 166 11.44 7.39 -9.91
N SER A 167 11.10 6.21 -9.37
CA SER A 167 11.78 4.94 -9.70
C SER A 167 11.69 4.62 -11.19
N SER A 168 10.50 4.77 -11.80
CA SER A 168 10.31 4.56 -13.25
C SER A 168 11.12 5.55 -14.10
N HIS A 169 11.09 6.85 -13.79
CA HIS A 169 11.88 7.85 -14.53
C HIS A 169 13.39 7.61 -14.36
N PHE A 170 13.82 7.25 -13.15
CA PHE A 170 15.23 6.96 -12.85
C PHE A 170 15.71 5.67 -13.53
N GLN A 171 14.84 4.67 -13.70
CA GLN A 171 15.15 3.48 -14.50
C GLN A 171 15.45 3.84 -15.96
N HIS A 172 14.69 4.76 -16.56
CA HIS A 172 15.01 5.26 -17.90
C HIS A 172 16.35 6.00 -17.95
N VAL A 173 16.69 6.80 -16.93
CA VAL A 173 18.02 7.44 -16.81
C VAL A 173 19.13 6.40 -16.79
N VAL A 174 19.02 5.35 -15.96
CA VAL A 174 20.03 4.27 -15.87
C VAL A 174 20.20 3.52 -17.21
N VAL A 175 19.10 3.24 -17.92
CA VAL A 175 19.16 2.63 -19.27
C VAL A 175 19.83 3.55 -20.29
N THR A 176 19.56 4.86 -20.27
CA THR A 176 20.24 5.82 -21.15
C THR A 176 21.72 5.99 -20.79
N GLN A 177 22.10 5.95 -19.51
CA GLN A 177 23.50 5.94 -19.08
C GLN A 177 24.26 4.72 -19.64
N HIS A 178 23.66 3.53 -19.61
CA HIS A 178 24.25 2.33 -20.20
C HIS A 178 24.49 2.49 -21.71
N ALA A 179 23.48 2.95 -22.45
CA ALA A 179 23.60 3.18 -23.90
C ALA A 179 24.64 4.25 -24.28
N LEU A 180 24.79 5.30 -23.46
CA LEU A 180 25.87 6.28 -23.60
C LEU A 180 27.24 5.65 -23.32
N ALA A 181 27.36 4.78 -22.32
CA ALA A 181 28.60 4.10 -21.99
C ALA A 181 29.10 3.22 -23.15
N ASP A 182 28.21 2.44 -23.76
CA ASP A 182 28.52 1.62 -24.92
C ASP A 182 28.89 2.48 -26.13
N SER A 183 28.12 3.54 -26.41
CA SER A 183 28.40 4.47 -27.51
C SER A 183 29.78 5.13 -27.39
N PHE A 184 30.18 5.53 -26.18
CA PHE A 184 31.52 6.07 -25.93
C PHE A 184 32.62 5.01 -26.05
N ALA A 185 32.40 3.78 -25.55
CA ALA A 185 33.37 2.69 -25.70
C ALA A 185 33.63 2.33 -27.18
N ASP A 186 32.56 2.33 -27.98
CA ASP A 186 32.59 2.02 -29.41
C ASP A 186 33.28 3.13 -30.23
N LEU A 187 33.15 4.40 -29.82
CA LEU A 187 33.92 5.52 -30.37
C LEU A 187 35.39 5.52 -29.93
N ALA A 188 35.70 5.11 -28.70
CA ALA A 188 37.08 5.03 -28.19
C ALA A 188 37.95 4.07 -29.03
N GLN A 189 37.37 2.95 -29.49
CA GLN A 189 38.06 1.99 -30.36
C GLN A 189 38.32 2.51 -31.78
N LYS A 190 37.48 3.45 -32.26
CA LYS A 190 37.47 3.94 -33.65
C LYS A 190 38.25 5.25 -33.84
N ASN A 191 38.54 5.97 -32.75
CA ASN A 191 39.18 7.29 -32.77
C ASN A 191 40.39 7.29 -31.81
N PRO A 192 41.56 6.75 -32.21
CA PRO A 192 42.74 6.66 -31.34
C PRO A 192 43.18 8.01 -30.73
N GLU A 193 43.03 9.10 -31.48
CA GLU A 193 43.36 10.47 -31.07
C GLU A 193 42.51 11.00 -29.90
N LEU A 194 41.33 10.41 -29.66
CA LEU A 194 40.38 10.78 -28.60
C LEU A 194 40.02 9.58 -27.69
N GLN A 195 40.79 8.49 -27.78
CA GLN A 195 40.48 7.22 -27.12
C GLN A 195 40.37 7.37 -25.60
N LYS A 196 41.22 8.20 -25.00
CA LYS A 196 41.29 8.40 -23.54
C LYS A 196 40.04 9.13 -23.02
N GLU A 197 39.63 10.17 -23.74
CA GLU A 197 38.49 11.02 -23.43
C GLU A 197 37.18 10.21 -23.54
N PHE A 198 37.03 9.45 -24.63
CA PHE A 198 35.90 8.54 -24.79
C PHE A 198 35.89 7.40 -23.76
N THR A 199 37.04 6.80 -23.44
CA THR A 199 37.14 5.75 -22.41
C THR A 199 36.73 6.26 -21.04
N CYS A 200 37.22 7.43 -20.62
CA CYS A 200 36.88 8.05 -19.34
C CYS A 200 35.38 8.37 -19.23
N ASN A 201 34.75 8.83 -20.32
CA ASN A 201 33.30 9.05 -20.36
C ASN A 201 32.50 7.73 -20.30
N SER A 202 32.95 6.69 -21.02
CA SER A 202 32.37 5.33 -20.94
C SER A 202 32.39 4.79 -19.51
N GLU A 203 33.57 4.77 -18.87
CA GLU A 203 33.74 4.28 -17.50
C GLU A 203 32.88 5.04 -16.49
N THR A 204 32.82 6.38 -16.61
CA THR A 204 31.95 7.23 -15.79
C THR A 204 30.48 6.81 -15.91
N GLN A 205 29.99 6.60 -17.13
CA GLN A 205 28.60 6.18 -17.36
C GLN A 205 28.33 4.73 -16.90
N ARG A 206 29.28 3.80 -17.03
CA ARG A 206 29.14 2.44 -16.46
C ARG A 206 29.06 2.46 -14.93
N ASN A 207 29.87 3.29 -14.28
CA ASN A 207 29.85 3.46 -12.82
C ASN A 207 28.52 4.09 -12.35
N LEU A 208 28.01 5.11 -13.04
CA LEU A 208 26.70 5.70 -12.77
C LEU A 208 25.56 4.68 -12.94
N THR A 209 25.61 3.86 -13.99
CA THR A 209 24.64 2.78 -14.25
C THR A 209 24.62 1.79 -13.09
N LYS A 210 25.78 1.22 -12.72
CA LYS A 210 25.92 0.24 -11.62
C LYS A 210 25.46 0.81 -10.27
N ASN A 211 25.81 2.05 -9.97
CA ASN A 211 25.34 2.72 -8.75
C ASN A 211 23.82 2.98 -8.80
N GLY A 212 23.27 3.23 -9.99
CA GLY A 212 21.84 3.45 -10.21
C GLY A 212 20.99 2.19 -10.01
N GLU A 213 21.47 1.02 -10.44
CA GLU A 213 20.82 -0.28 -10.16
C GLU A 213 20.65 -0.53 -8.65
N LEU A 214 21.67 -0.21 -7.85
CA LEU A 214 21.60 -0.31 -6.39
C LEU A 214 20.55 0.64 -5.78
N LEU A 215 20.46 1.88 -6.29
CA LEU A 215 19.43 2.83 -5.85
C LEU A 215 18.02 2.39 -6.30
N LEU A 216 17.85 1.85 -7.51
CA LEU A 216 16.56 1.29 -7.98
C LEU A 216 16.07 0.16 -7.07
N ASN A 217 16.97 -0.73 -6.63
CA ASN A 217 16.63 -1.79 -5.69
C ASN A 217 16.15 -1.22 -4.33
N ALA A 218 16.81 -0.19 -3.80
CA ALA A 218 16.39 0.49 -2.57
C ALA A 218 15.04 1.21 -2.73
N LEU A 219 14.80 1.88 -3.86
CA LEU A 219 13.52 2.52 -4.20
C LEU A 219 12.39 1.49 -4.27
N ASN A 220 12.62 0.35 -4.92
CA ASN A 220 11.62 -0.71 -5.06
C ASN A 220 11.33 -1.41 -3.72
N PHE A 221 12.32 -1.55 -2.82
CA PHE A 221 12.11 -2.02 -1.45
C PHE A 221 11.25 -1.05 -0.63
N PHE A 222 11.53 0.27 -0.71
CA PHE A 222 10.71 1.30 -0.06
C PHE A 222 9.27 1.29 -0.59
N ILE A 223 9.08 1.28 -1.91
CA ILE A 223 7.76 1.19 -2.57
C ILE A 223 6.98 -0.02 -2.09
N SER A 224 7.62 -1.20 -2.01
CA SER A 224 6.98 -2.45 -1.57
C SER A 224 6.56 -2.39 -0.09
N SER A 225 7.40 -1.77 0.75
CA SER A 225 7.16 -1.62 2.19
C SER A 225 6.04 -0.64 2.48
N VAL A 226 6.05 0.55 1.87
CA VAL A 226 4.99 1.56 2.03
C VAL A 226 3.67 1.08 1.41
N ASN A 227 3.71 0.36 0.28
CA ASN A 227 2.52 -0.28 -0.29
C ASN A 227 1.89 -1.31 0.67
N THR A 228 2.72 -2.09 1.38
CA THR A 228 2.25 -3.06 2.38
C THR A 228 1.59 -2.36 3.57
N LEU A 229 2.20 -1.28 4.08
CA LEU A 229 1.61 -0.47 5.16
C LEU A 229 0.26 0.13 4.75
N CYS A 230 0.17 0.74 3.55
CA CYS A 230 -1.04 1.44 3.10
C CYS A 230 -2.17 0.49 2.71
N ASN A 231 -1.87 -0.53 1.91
CA ASN A 231 -2.86 -1.37 1.21
C ASN A 231 -3.02 -2.77 1.83
N LYS A 232 -2.49 -2.97 3.04
CA LYS A 232 -2.77 -4.15 3.89
C LYS A 232 -2.99 -3.72 5.34
N THR A 233 -1.97 -3.14 5.99
CA THR A 233 -2.03 -2.86 7.44
C THR A 233 -3.07 -1.79 7.80
N ILE A 234 -3.06 -0.65 7.09
CA ILE A 234 -4.06 0.41 7.30
C ILE A 234 -5.45 -0.07 6.82
N ASP A 235 -5.53 -0.76 5.68
CA ASP A 235 -6.81 -1.22 5.11
C ASP A 235 -7.54 -2.28 5.97
N ASP A 236 -6.82 -3.13 6.72
CA ASP A 236 -7.43 -4.03 7.73
C ASP A 236 -8.06 -3.25 8.90
N THR A 237 -7.40 -2.18 9.37
CA THR A 237 -7.98 -1.33 10.41
C THR A 237 -9.17 -0.54 9.88
N LEU A 238 -9.09 -0.04 8.64
CA LEU A 238 -10.23 0.58 7.95
C LEU A 238 -11.38 -0.40 7.68
N LEU A 239 -11.13 -1.71 7.55
CA LEU A 239 -12.19 -2.71 7.47
C LEU A 239 -12.95 -2.83 8.80
N THR A 240 -12.25 -2.88 9.93
CA THR A 240 -12.89 -2.88 11.25
C THR A 240 -13.59 -1.56 11.57
N ILE A 241 -13.07 -0.42 11.10
CA ILE A 241 -13.77 0.87 11.16
C ILE A 241 -15.09 0.82 10.38
N ARG A 242 -15.14 0.26 9.16
CA ARG A 242 -16.39 0.10 8.40
C ARG A 242 -17.39 -0.81 9.11
N GLN A 243 -16.91 -1.86 9.80
CA GLN A 243 -17.75 -2.74 10.62
C GLN A 243 -18.36 -1.98 11.81
N TYR A 244 -17.55 -1.20 12.54
CA TYR A 244 -18.01 -0.29 13.60
C TYR A 244 -19.02 0.75 13.09
N GLU A 245 -18.74 1.42 11.97
CA GLU A 245 -19.64 2.39 11.35
C GLU A 245 -21.00 1.78 10.97
N THR A 246 -21.00 0.51 10.56
CA THR A 246 -22.22 -0.26 10.26
C THR A 246 -22.97 -0.65 11.54
N ALA A 247 -22.29 -1.21 12.54
CA ALA A 247 -22.89 -1.61 13.81
C ALA A 247 -23.47 -0.42 14.59
N ARG A 248 -22.90 0.78 14.45
CA ARG A 248 -23.46 2.02 15.00
C ARG A 248 -24.81 2.38 14.38
N ILE A 249 -24.95 2.21 13.07
CA ILE A 249 -26.21 2.47 12.34
C ILE A 249 -27.27 1.41 12.71
N GLU A 250 -26.86 0.15 12.86
CA GLU A 250 -27.73 -0.91 13.39
C GLU A 250 -28.21 -0.57 14.82
N PHE A 251 -27.28 -0.24 15.73
CA PHE A 251 -27.58 0.15 17.10
C PHE A 251 -28.57 1.33 17.16
N ASP A 252 -28.31 2.42 16.43
CA ASP A 252 -29.23 3.57 16.40
C ASP A 252 -30.61 3.20 15.80
N ALA A 253 -30.67 2.32 14.80
CA ALA A 253 -31.93 1.87 14.21
C ALA A 253 -32.77 1.01 15.18
N TYR A 254 -32.14 0.04 15.86
CA TYR A 254 -32.84 -0.81 16.83
C TYR A 254 -33.14 -0.09 18.16
N ARG A 255 -32.35 0.93 18.52
CA ARG A 255 -32.68 1.87 19.60
C ARG A 255 -33.96 2.64 19.28
N MET A 256 -34.04 3.25 18.10
CA MET A 256 -35.24 3.95 17.63
C MET A 256 -36.45 3.01 17.60
N ASP A 257 -36.31 1.77 17.15
CA ASP A 257 -37.45 0.83 17.14
C ASP A 257 -37.94 0.52 18.57
N LEU A 258 -37.03 0.29 19.53
CA LEU A 258 -37.40 0.11 20.94
C LEU A 258 -38.07 1.36 21.54
N GLU A 259 -37.58 2.57 21.21
CA GLU A 259 -38.18 3.84 21.64
C GLU A 259 -39.61 4.06 21.06
N ASN A 260 -39.96 3.38 19.97
CA ASN A 260 -41.29 3.39 19.35
C ASN A 260 -42.23 2.28 19.88
N THR A 261 -41.70 1.13 20.32
CA THR A 261 -42.48 -0.01 20.87
C THR A 261 -42.95 0.23 22.31
N LYS A 262 -43.54 1.40 22.58
CA LYS A 262 -44.04 1.80 23.91
C LYS A 262 -45.30 1.02 24.30
N PRO A 263 -45.54 0.80 25.62
CA PRO A 263 -46.59 -0.10 26.10
C PRO A 263 -48.02 0.32 25.73
N GLU A 264 -48.30 1.61 25.50
CA GLU A 264 -49.62 2.09 25.04
C GLU A 264 -49.96 1.65 23.59
N LEU A 265 -48.97 1.20 22.81
CA LEU A 265 -49.12 0.90 21.37
C LEU A 265 -48.82 -0.58 21.02
N THR A 266 -48.45 -1.41 22.00
CA THR A 266 -47.84 -2.73 21.74
C THR A 266 -48.74 -3.88 22.23
N PRO A 267 -49.42 -4.64 21.34
CA PRO A 267 -50.45 -5.61 21.74
C PRO A 267 -49.97 -6.90 22.43
N SER A 268 -48.66 -7.14 22.55
CA SER A 268 -48.12 -8.39 23.09
C SER A 268 -46.76 -8.20 23.78
N ALA A 269 -46.65 -8.74 25.00
CA ALA A 269 -45.42 -8.70 25.78
C ALA A 269 -44.24 -9.45 25.11
N ALA A 270 -44.52 -10.50 24.33
CA ALA A 270 -43.48 -11.26 23.65
C ALA A 270 -42.76 -10.44 22.56
N ALA A 271 -43.49 -9.59 21.84
CA ALA A 271 -42.91 -8.69 20.83
C ALA A 271 -42.04 -7.58 21.47
N LEU A 272 -42.43 -7.11 22.65
CA LEU A 272 -41.62 -6.18 23.44
C LEU A 272 -40.33 -6.84 23.94
N GLU A 273 -40.40 -8.08 24.44
CA GLU A 273 -39.22 -8.84 24.88
C GLU A 273 -38.24 -9.11 23.72
N GLU A 274 -38.75 -9.50 22.55
CA GLU A 274 -37.94 -9.70 21.33
C GLU A 274 -37.25 -8.40 20.88
N THR A 275 -37.97 -7.27 20.91
CA THR A 275 -37.41 -5.95 20.57
C THR A 275 -36.32 -5.53 21.56
N GLN A 276 -36.55 -5.72 22.87
CA GLN A 276 -35.59 -5.45 23.94
C GLN A 276 -34.32 -6.32 23.78
N ARG A 277 -34.48 -7.61 23.45
CA ARG A 277 -33.38 -8.57 23.23
C ARG A 277 -32.54 -8.19 22.01
N SER A 278 -33.19 -7.81 20.91
CA SER A 278 -32.50 -7.42 19.67
C SER A 278 -31.75 -6.09 19.82
N TYR A 279 -32.33 -5.11 20.53
CA TYR A 279 -31.61 -3.88 20.92
C TYR A 279 -30.35 -4.18 21.75
N ALA A 280 -30.45 -5.07 22.75
CA ALA A 280 -29.31 -5.44 23.59
C ALA A 280 -28.17 -6.08 22.77
N GLN A 281 -28.50 -6.96 21.81
CA GLN A 281 -27.53 -7.59 20.91
C GLN A 281 -26.77 -6.57 20.03
N HIS A 282 -27.49 -5.66 19.35
CA HIS A 282 -26.83 -4.64 18.53
C HIS A 282 -26.05 -3.62 19.38
N LYS A 283 -26.48 -3.35 20.62
CA LYS A 283 -25.70 -2.55 21.59
C LYS A 283 -24.38 -3.21 21.96
N GLU A 284 -24.40 -4.50 22.33
CA GLU A 284 -23.19 -5.26 22.65
C GLU A 284 -22.22 -5.32 21.44
N GLN A 285 -22.74 -5.59 20.25
CA GLN A 285 -21.97 -5.62 19.01
C GLN A 285 -21.32 -4.26 18.70
N TYR A 286 -22.04 -3.15 18.88
CA TYR A 286 -21.53 -1.80 18.72
C TYR A 286 -20.43 -1.47 19.75
N GLU A 287 -20.68 -1.72 21.04
CA GLU A 287 -19.71 -1.44 22.12
C GLU A 287 -18.44 -2.28 21.99
N LYS A 288 -18.57 -3.55 21.58
CA LYS A 288 -17.44 -4.40 21.23
C LYS A 288 -16.64 -3.83 20.05
N LEU A 289 -17.28 -3.53 18.92
CA LEU A 289 -16.58 -3.01 17.73
C LEU A 289 -15.93 -1.64 17.99
N ARG A 290 -16.51 -0.81 18.87
CA ARG A 290 -15.89 0.44 19.33
C ARG A 290 -14.56 0.18 20.05
N SER A 291 -14.54 -0.82 20.93
CA SER A 291 -13.32 -1.28 21.61
C SER A 291 -12.29 -1.87 20.62
N ASP A 292 -12.74 -2.77 19.73
CA ASP A 292 -11.90 -3.40 18.72
C ASP A 292 -11.23 -2.37 17.79
N VAL A 293 -11.94 -1.30 17.39
CA VAL A 293 -11.36 -0.18 16.63
C VAL A 293 -10.32 0.57 17.47
N ALA A 294 -10.65 0.97 18.71
CA ALA A 294 -9.71 1.73 19.55
C ALA A 294 -8.39 0.97 19.78
N VAL A 295 -8.46 -0.33 20.04
CA VAL A 295 -7.30 -1.21 20.20
C VAL A 295 -6.53 -1.38 18.88
N LYS A 296 -7.21 -1.62 17.74
CA LYS A 296 -6.53 -1.68 16.43
C LYS A 296 -5.84 -0.37 16.07
N MET A 297 -6.44 0.78 16.36
CA MET A 297 -5.87 2.10 16.10
C MET A 297 -4.55 2.30 16.84
N GLN A 298 -4.46 1.90 18.12
CA GLN A 298 -3.23 1.97 18.91
C GLN A 298 -2.11 1.08 18.32
N PHE A 299 -2.40 -0.20 18.04
CA PHE A 299 -1.43 -1.11 17.43
C PHE A 299 -0.99 -0.65 16.03
N LEU A 300 -1.91 -0.08 15.24
CA LEU A 300 -1.59 0.50 13.95
C LEU A 300 -0.69 1.72 14.07
N ASP A 301 -0.91 2.60 15.04
CA ASP A 301 -0.09 3.80 15.25
C ASP A 301 1.37 3.43 15.52
N GLU A 302 1.59 2.51 16.47
CA GLU A 302 2.90 1.95 16.77
C GLU A 302 3.55 1.30 15.53
N ASN A 303 2.81 0.44 14.81
CA ASN A 303 3.34 -0.24 13.63
C ASN A 303 3.71 0.76 12.52
N ARG A 304 2.84 1.72 12.27
CA ARG A 304 3.01 2.78 11.27
C ARG A 304 4.26 3.61 11.57
N ILE A 305 4.47 4.03 12.81
CA ILE A 305 5.67 4.77 13.23
C ILE A 305 6.92 3.92 13.03
N LYS A 306 6.94 2.68 13.55
CA LYS A 306 8.09 1.76 13.46
C LYS A 306 8.49 1.47 12.00
N VAL A 307 7.51 1.20 11.13
CA VAL A 307 7.73 0.96 9.70
C VAL A 307 8.21 2.24 9.00
N MET A 308 7.51 3.36 9.13
CA MET A 308 7.86 4.58 8.39
C MET A 308 9.19 5.17 8.84
N HIS A 309 9.53 5.13 10.13
CA HIS A 309 10.84 5.55 10.63
C HIS A 309 11.97 4.77 9.94
N LYS A 310 11.91 3.43 9.94
CA LYS A 310 12.90 2.57 9.27
C LYS A 310 12.96 2.83 7.76
N GLN A 311 11.81 2.95 7.09
CA GLN A 311 11.75 3.09 5.63
C GLN A 311 12.23 4.47 5.15
N LEU A 312 11.91 5.55 5.87
CA LEU A 312 12.41 6.89 5.55
C LEU A 312 13.92 7.00 5.76
N ILE A 313 14.47 6.36 6.80
CA ILE A 313 15.92 6.30 7.04
C ILE A 313 16.64 5.54 5.93
N LEU A 314 16.15 4.35 5.56
CA LEU A 314 16.74 3.57 4.47
C LEU A 314 16.66 4.31 3.12
N LEU A 315 15.56 5.01 2.84
CA LEU A 315 15.39 5.81 1.63
C LEU A 315 16.40 6.97 1.56
N HIS A 316 16.53 7.78 2.62
CA HIS A 316 17.47 8.91 2.58
C HIS A 316 18.92 8.43 2.54
N ASN A 317 19.26 7.33 3.22
CA ASN A 317 20.61 6.77 3.18
C ASN A 317 20.98 6.24 1.79
N ALA A 318 20.06 5.56 1.10
CA ALA A 318 20.31 5.08 -0.27
C ALA A 318 20.50 6.26 -1.25
N ILE A 319 19.65 7.29 -1.17
CA ILE A 319 19.75 8.50 -2.01
C ILE A 319 21.05 9.26 -1.71
N ALA A 320 21.38 9.48 -0.44
CA ALA A 320 22.60 10.17 -0.04
C ALA A 320 23.86 9.41 -0.46
N ALA A 321 23.90 8.08 -0.29
CA ALA A 321 25.01 7.24 -0.75
C ALA A 321 25.20 7.30 -2.28
N TYR A 322 24.11 7.24 -3.05
CA TYR A 322 24.18 7.36 -4.51
C TYR A 322 24.78 8.71 -4.95
N PHE A 323 24.30 9.84 -4.42
CA PHE A 323 24.80 11.15 -4.85
C PHE A 323 26.20 11.47 -4.31
N SER A 324 26.51 11.12 -3.05
CA SER A 324 27.83 11.36 -2.45
C SER A 324 28.94 10.49 -3.06
N GLY A 325 28.67 9.22 -3.37
CA GLY A 325 29.63 8.33 -4.03
C GLY A 325 30.08 8.81 -5.41
N ASN A 326 29.24 9.62 -6.09
CA ASN A 326 29.56 10.23 -7.38
C ASN A 326 30.12 11.67 -7.25
N ALA A 327 30.03 12.31 -6.07
CA ALA A 327 30.32 13.73 -5.90
C ALA A 327 31.80 14.10 -6.08
N MET A 328 32.73 13.32 -5.50
CA MET A 328 34.18 13.60 -5.60
C MET A 328 34.69 13.50 -7.05
N ALA A 329 34.16 12.58 -7.84
CA ALA A 329 34.47 12.46 -9.26
C ALA A 329 33.99 13.72 -10.02
N LEU A 330 32.74 14.12 -9.80
CA LEU A 330 32.15 15.31 -10.42
C LEU A 330 32.91 16.60 -10.06
N GLU A 331 33.30 16.79 -8.80
CA GLU A 331 34.05 17.96 -8.34
C GLU A 331 35.45 18.04 -9.00
N SER A 332 36.11 16.91 -9.19
CA SER A 332 37.40 16.83 -9.90
C SER A 332 37.27 17.33 -11.35
N THR A 333 36.25 16.86 -12.08
CA THR A 333 36.00 17.27 -13.46
C THR A 333 35.57 18.73 -13.58
N LEU A 334 34.75 19.24 -12.64
CA LEU A 334 34.33 20.65 -12.60
C LEU A 334 35.50 21.62 -12.46
N LYS A 335 36.54 21.24 -11.68
CA LYS A 335 37.79 22.01 -11.55
C LYS A 335 38.56 22.07 -12.86
N GLN A 336 38.55 21.00 -13.67
CA GLN A 336 39.20 20.97 -14.98
C GLN A 336 38.47 21.83 -16.03
N PHE A 337 37.14 21.90 -15.99
CA PHE A 337 36.35 22.78 -16.87
C PHE A 337 36.48 24.28 -16.55
N ASN A 338 37.25 24.66 -15.52
CA ASN A 338 37.39 26.05 -15.04
C ASN A 338 36.06 26.72 -14.64
N ILE A 339 35.01 25.91 -14.39
CA ILE A 339 33.68 26.39 -14.02
C ILE A 339 33.71 26.88 -12.58
N LYS A 340 33.80 28.21 -12.41
CA LYS A 340 33.56 28.87 -11.12
C LYS A 340 32.09 28.72 -10.73
N LEU A 341 31.76 27.60 -10.07
CA LEU A 341 30.47 27.39 -9.41
C LEU A 341 30.24 28.53 -8.42
N LYS A 342 29.32 29.44 -8.75
CA LYS A 342 28.81 30.42 -7.81
C LYS A 342 27.98 29.68 -6.76
N SER A 343 28.42 29.72 -5.51
CA SER A 343 27.61 29.27 -4.37
C SER A 343 26.29 30.06 -4.35
N PRO A 344 25.13 29.42 -4.13
CA PRO A 344 23.83 30.12 -4.06
C PRO A 344 23.76 31.24 -3.03
N ASN A 345 24.62 31.20 -2.00
CA ASN A 345 24.66 32.20 -0.92
C ASN A 345 25.74 33.29 -1.12
N ALA A 346 26.25 33.49 -2.34
CA ALA A 346 27.13 34.60 -2.67
C ALA A 346 26.35 35.92 -2.73
N VAL A 347 25.98 36.46 -1.57
CA VAL A 347 25.31 37.76 -1.42
C VAL A 347 26.15 38.83 -2.11
N THR A 348 25.57 39.48 -3.13
CA THR A 348 26.15 40.66 -3.77
C THR A 348 26.17 41.80 -2.76
N GLY A 349 27.36 42.29 -2.39
CA GLY A 349 27.52 43.43 -1.49
C GLY A 349 26.73 44.64 -1.99
N SER A 350 25.88 45.20 -1.13
CA SER A 350 25.07 46.37 -1.46
C SER A 350 25.97 47.58 -1.70
N TRP A 351 25.87 48.19 -2.88
CA TRP A 351 26.68 49.33 -3.31
C TRP A 351 25.97 50.67 -3.02
N LEU A 352 25.26 50.75 -1.90
CA LEU A 352 24.27 51.81 -1.62
C LEU A 352 24.31 52.30 -0.16
N GLU A 353 25.51 52.58 0.35
CA GLU A 353 25.75 53.45 1.52
C GLU A 353 26.86 54.46 1.19
N GLN A 354 26.48 55.60 0.63
CA GLN A 354 27.20 56.89 0.60
C GLN A 354 26.19 58.04 0.62
#